data_AF-U5F933-F1
#
_entry.id   AF-U5F933-F1
#
_cell.length_a   1.000
_cell.length_b   1.000
_cell.length_c   1.000
_cell.angle_alpha   90.00
_cell.angle_beta   90.00
_cell.angle_gamma   90.00
#
_symmetry.space_group_name_H-M   'P 1'
#
loop_
_entity.id
_entity.type
_entity.pdbx_description
1 polymer ?
#
loop_
_entity_poly.entity_id
_entity_poly.type
_entity_poly.pdbx_seq_one_letter_code
_entity_poly.pdbx_strand_id
1 'polypeptide(L)'
;MFYHLIIIGSDYIEGTRIAMHYHSIEPISGTDIMYDYKYIQKICGDDIPLAIHKLITDSPDWDSVIKKDMFFKDIVVVDSKEAFSALLRKSRFISANDLASFILSIVPCSKLKLQKLVYLCYADFLVKYDMKLFEEKIYAFKYGPFIKEIDGKYKTRGKERIKDELYEFTNSEIPPLLARMVFSKNGKEIVNSCLLTIGKYADKSPANLINITHTKGGPWDRTYVVNKRYLEITDECIKKYHRFETI
;
A
#
# COMPACT_ATOMS: atom_id res chain seq x y z
N MET A 1 14.65 4.07 39.54
CA MET A 1 14.44 5.08 38.49
C MET A 1 15.08 4.55 37.23
N PHE A 2 14.31 4.43 36.16
CA PHE A 2 14.75 3.92 34.87
C PHE A 2 14.40 4.92 33.77
N TYR A 3 15.35 5.17 32.88
CA TYR A 3 15.18 5.97 31.68
C TYR A 3 14.77 5.05 30.55
N HIS A 4 13.72 5.43 29.81
CA HIS A 4 13.32 4.71 28.61
C HIS A 4 13.41 5.62 27.39
N LEU A 5 13.81 5.02 26.28
CA LEU A 5 13.75 5.60 24.97
C LEU A 5 12.91 4.68 24.09
N ILE A 6 11.90 5.23 23.43
CA ILE A 6 10.95 4.47 22.62
C ILE A 6 10.97 5.05 21.20
N ILE A 7 11.25 4.20 20.21
CA ILE A 7 11.06 4.55 18.80
C ILE A 7 9.74 3.93 18.35
N ILE A 8 8.79 4.75 17.94
CA ILE A 8 7.45 4.33 17.53
C ILE A 8 7.31 4.48 16.03
N GLY A 9 6.76 3.46 15.38
CA GLY A 9 6.33 3.49 14.00
C GLY A 9 4.93 2.91 13.87
N SER A 10 4.31 3.09 12.70
CA SER A 10 2.98 2.55 12.41
C SER A 10 3.10 1.43 11.39
N ASP A 11 2.65 0.23 11.77
CA ASP A 11 2.34 -0.80 10.78
C ASP A 11 0.94 -0.55 10.25
N TYR A 12 0.89 0.15 9.12
CA TYR A 12 -0.37 0.48 8.47
C TYR A 12 -1.10 -0.75 7.92
N ILE A 13 -0.45 -1.91 7.74
CA ILE A 13 -1.11 -3.13 7.23
C ILE A 13 -2.05 -3.69 8.28
N GLU A 14 -1.54 -3.90 9.49
CA GLU A 14 -2.31 -4.42 10.62
C GLU A 14 -3.00 -3.30 11.42
N GLY A 15 -2.86 -2.03 11.01
CA GLY A 15 -3.42 -0.87 11.69
C GLY A 15 -2.87 -0.68 13.11
N THR A 16 -1.67 -1.18 13.38
CA THR A 16 -1.10 -1.27 14.73
C THR A 16 0.11 -0.35 14.88
N ARG A 17 0.25 0.30 16.04
CA ARG A 17 1.46 1.03 16.40
C ARG A 17 2.47 0.06 16.99
N ILE A 18 3.68 0.10 16.50
CA ILE A 18 4.77 -0.76 16.96
C ILE A 18 5.89 0.09 17.56
N ALA A 19 6.63 -0.47 18.51
CA ALA A 19 7.74 0.23 19.15
C ALA A 19 8.99 -0.62 19.32
N MET A 20 10.15 0.01 19.18
CA MET A 20 11.38 -0.45 19.82
C MET A 20 11.52 0.24 21.17
N HIS A 21 11.80 -0.55 22.21
CA HIS A 21 11.90 -0.09 23.59
C HIS A 21 13.31 -0.32 24.13
N TYR A 22 13.96 0.76 24.53
CA TYR A 22 15.26 0.74 25.20
C TYR A 22 15.08 1.25 26.62
N HIS A 23 15.80 0.66 27.58
CA HIS A 23 15.80 1.12 28.96
C HIS A 23 17.20 1.07 29.58
N SER A 24 17.46 1.97 30.53
CA SER A 24 18.73 2.04 31.26
C SER A 24 18.52 2.69 32.63
N ILE A 25 19.44 2.44 33.55
CA ILE A 25 19.51 3.12 34.85
C ILE A 25 20.12 4.53 34.67
N GLU A 26 20.87 4.75 33.60
CA GLU A 26 21.46 6.03 33.21
C GLU A 26 20.67 6.72 32.08
N PRO A 27 20.75 8.05 31.93
CA PRO A 27 20.09 8.76 30.85
C PRO A 27 20.49 8.26 29.46
N ILE A 28 19.51 7.87 28.65
CA ILE A 28 19.73 7.43 27.26
C ILE A 28 19.73 8.66 26.33
N SER A 29 20.83 8.81 25.60
CA SER A 29 21.04 9.85 24.59
C SER A 29 20.52 9.43 23.21
N GLY A 30 20.40 10.39 22.30
CA GLY A 30 20.04 10.07 20.91
C GLY A 30 21.16 9.33 20.15
N THR A 31 22.41 9.43 20.60
CA THR A 31 23.54 8.71 19.98
C THR A 31 23.50 7.22 20.26
N ASP A 32 22.93 6.81 21.40
CA ASP A 32 22.88 5.40 21.82
C ASP A 32 22.02 4.53 20.90
N ILE A 33 21.02 5.15 20.25
CA ILE A 33 20.12 4.47 19.31
C ILE A 33 20.38 4.84 17.85
N MET A 34 21.39 5.67 17.58
CA MET A 34 21.66 6.21 16.23
C MET A 34 21.97 5.10 15.23
N TYR A 35 22.65 4.03 15.67
CA TYR A 35 22.96 2.89 14.81
C TYR A 35 21.67 2.19 14.34
N ASP A 36 20.77 1.89 15.28
CA ASP A 36 19.51 1.22 14.98
C ASP A 36 18.57 2.12 14.17
N TYR A 37 18.53 3.43 14.48
CA TYR A 37 17.77 4.41 13.71
C TYR A 37 18.26 4.49 12.25
N LYS A 38 19.57 4.60 12.02
CA LYS A 38 20.16 4.61 10.67
C LYS A 38 19.95 3.29 9.94
N TYR A 39 19.98 2.17 10.66
CA TYR A 39 19.65 0.87 10.10
C TYR A 39 18.21 0.85 9.57
N ILE A 40 17.25 1.31 10.38
CA ILE A 40 15.84 1.39 9.98
C ILE A 40 15.67 2.28 8.74
N GLN A 41 16.27 3.48 8.73
CA GLN A 41 16.22 4.39 7.58
C GLN A 41 16.83 3.76 6.32
N LYS A 42 17.95 3.05 6.43
CA LYS A 42 18.56 2.36 5.28
C LYS A 42 17.65 1.30 4.67
N ILE A 43 16.90 0.57 5.49
CA ILE A 43 16.01 -0.53 5.05
C ILE A 43 14.67 -0.01 4.57
N CYS A 44 14.11 0.98 5.26
CA CYS A 44 12.78 1.49 5.03
C CYS A 44 12.76 2.74 4.14
N GLY A 45 13.86 3.47 3.99
CA GLY A 45 13.93 4.78 3.34
C GLY A 45 13.94 5.92 4.38
N ASP A 46 14.67 7.00 4.05
CA ASP A 46 14.98 8.08 5.00
C ASP A 46 13.74 8.90 5.43
N ASP A 47 12.68 8.88 4.62
CA ASP A 47 11.40 9.54 4.84
C ASP A 47 10.42 8.71 5.69
N ILE A 48 10.87 7.62 6.31
CA ILE A 48 10.03 6.79 7.19
C ILE A 48 9.54 7.63 8.40
N PRO A 49 8.23 7.71 8.67
CA PRO A 49 7.72 8.46 9.80
C PRO A 49 7.95 7.68 11.10
N LEU A 50 8.88 8.17 11.92
CA LEU A 50 9.19 7.61 13.24
C LEU A 50 9.05 8.69 14.31
N ALA A 51 8.43 8.34 15.44
CA ALA A 51 8.37 9.19 16.61
C ALA A 51 9.33 8.67 17.68
N ILE A 52 10.03 9.58 18.38
CA ILE A 52 10.93 9.23 19.48
C ILE A 52 10.37 9.81 20.77
N HIS A 53 10.18 8.95 21.77
CA HIS A 53 9.71 9.33 23.10
C HIS A 53 10.75 9.00 24.15
N LYS A 54 10.83 9.86 25.18
CA LYS A 54 11.66 9.66 26.36
C LYS A 54 10.81 9.81 27.61
N LEU A 55 11.00 8.92 28.56
CA LEU A 55 10.24 8.91 29.80
C LEU A 55 11.08 8.28 30.92
N ILE A 56 10.67 8.56 32.15
CA ILE A 56 11.30 8.02 33.35
C ILE A 56 10.23 7.33 34.17
N THR A 57 10.51 6.10 34.58
CA THR A 57 9.61 5.30 35.42
C THR A 57 10.36 4.60 36.55
N ASP A 58 9.62 3.80 37.34
CA ASP A 58 10.14 3.13 38.51
C ASP A 58 10.71 1.73 38.20
N SER A 59 10.41 1.15 37.02
CA SER A 59 10.86 -0.19 36.57
C SER A 59 11.31 -0.16 35.10
N PRO A 60 12.23 -1.03 34.64
CA PRO A 60 12.59 -1.13 33.22
C PRO A 60 11.46 -1.67 32.33
N ASP A 61 10.43 -2.28 32.91
CA ASP A 61 9.39 -3.02 32.19
C ASP A 61 8.44 -2.10 31.40
N TRP A 62 7.92 -2.61 30.28
CA TRP A 62 6.92 -1.91 29.46
C TRP A 62 5.63 -1.59 30.24
N ASP A 63 5.23 -2.44 31.18
CA ASP A 63 4.08 -2.16 32.04
C ASP A 63 4.25 -0.87 32.87
N SER A 64 5.49 -0.51 33.23
CA SER A 64 5.78 0.74 33.92
C SER A 64 5.56 1.95 33.00
N VAL A 65 5.90 1.82 31.72
CA VAL A 65 5.64 2.82 30.67
C VAL A 65 4.14 3.04 30.51
N ILE A 66 3.34 1.99 30.37
CA ILE A 66 1.88 2.08 30.21
C ILE A 66 1.22 2.69 31.46
N LYS A 67 1.66 2.30 32.66
CA LYS A 67 1.16 2.88 33.92
C LYS A 67 1.47 4.37 34.02
N LYS A 68 2.61 4.81 33.49
CA LYS A 68 3.01 6.21 33.49
C LYS A 68 2.21 7.04 32.49
N ASP A 69 1.94 6.49 31.31
CA ASP A 69 1.19 7.16 30.24
C ASP A 69 0.39 6.14 29.41
N MET A 70 -0.94 6.27 29.44
CA MET A 70 -1.85 5.37 28.74
C MET A 70 -1.75 5.47 27.21
N PHE A 71 -1.09 6.49 26.65
CA PHE A 71 -0.81 6.60 25.21
C PHE A 71 -0.15 5.34 24.63
N PHE A 72 0.70 4.68 25.43
CA PHE A 72 1.49 3.51 25.05
C PHE A 72 0.73 2.18 25.15
N LYS A 73 -0.50 2.17 25.67
CA LYS A 73 -1.26 0.94 25.95
C LYS A 73 -1.48 0.06 24.71
N ASP A 74 -1.76 0.68 23.56
CA ASP A 74 -2.08 -0.03 22.32
C ASP A 74 -0.87 -0.14 21.37
N ILE A 75 0.34 -0.03 21.93
CA ILE A 75 1.59 -0.14 21.18
C ILE A 75 2.22 -1.50 21.44
N VAL A 76 2.51 -2.22 20.35
CA VAL A 76 3.17 -3.53 20.40
C VAL A 76 4.67 -3.34 20.39
N VAL A 77 5.35 -3.78 21.45
CA VAL A 77 6.81 -3.77 21.51
C VAL A 77 7.36 -4.89 20.62
N VAL A 78 8.38 -4.56 19.82
CA VAL A 78 9.06 -5.48 18.91
C VAL A 78 10.50 -5.65 19.36
N ASP A 79 10.92 -6.90 19.52
CA ASP A 79 12.14 -7.26 20.25
C ASP A 79 13.44 -7.03 19.45
N SER A 80 13.36 -6.73 18.15
CA SER A 80 14.54 -6.50 17.32
C SER A 80 14.33 -5.45 16.25
N LYS A 81 15.40 -4.74 15.88
CA LYS A 81 15.40 -3.78 14.77
C LYS A 81 15.12 -4.45 13.43
N GLU A 82 15.51 -5.71 13.26
CA GLU A 82 15.25 -6.48 12.05
C GLU A 82 13.76 -6.74 11.88
N ALA A 83 13.08 -7.21 12.94
CA ALA A 83 11.63 -7.43 12.93
C ALA A 83 10.87 -6.11 12.79
N PHE A 84 11.29 -5.07 13.53
CA PHE A 84 10.69 -3.74 13.44
C PHE A 84 10.82 -3.16 12.03
N SER A 85 12.01 -3.23 11.43
CA SER A 85 12.24 -2.75 10.06
C SER A 85 11.47 -3.57 9.03
N ALA A 86 11.33 -4.89 9.21
CA ALA A 86 10.57 -5.74 8.31
C ALA A 86 9.07 -5.37 8.29
N LEU A 87 8.48 -5.14 9.47
CA LEU A 87 7.09 -4.68 9.59
C LEU A 87 6.90 -3.33 8.89
N LEU A 88 7.70 -2.32 9.25
CA LEU A 88 7.61 -0.99 8.64
C LEU A 88 7.81 -1.02 7.13
N ARG A 89 8.82 -1.75 6.65
CA ARG A 89 9.11 -1.87 5.21
C ARG A 89 7.92 -2.46 4.46
N LYS A 90 7.25 -3.46 5.03
CA LYS A 90 6.07 -4.07 4.41
C LYS A 90 4.96 -3.03 4.26
N SER A 91 4.75 -2.19 5.27
CA SER A 91 3.73 -1.12 5.24
C SER A 91 4.04 0.02 4.26
N ARG A 92 5.26 0.09 3.70
CA ARG A 92 5.66 1.13 2.74
C ARG A 92 5.22 0.89 1.31
N PHE A 93 4.89 -0.35 0.96
CA PHE A 93 4.48 -0.72 -0.39
C PHE A 93 3.00 -1.07 -0.40
N ILE A 94 2.28 -0.57 -1.40
CA ILE A 94 0.89 -0.96 -1.61
C ILE A 94 0.85 -2.21 -2.51
N SER A 95 -0.09 -3.10 -2.21
CA SER A 95 -0.40 -4.26 -3.05
C SER A 95 -1.47 -3.89 -4.08
N ALA A 96 -1.62 -4.72 -5.11
CA ALA A 96 -2.72 -4.59 -6.07
C ALA A 96 -4.09 -4.70 -5.37
N ASN A 97 -4.18 -5.48 -4.29
CA ASN A 97 -5.38 -5.62 -3.48
C ASN A 97 -5.71 -4.37 -2.65
N ASP A 98 -4.71 -3.59 -2.25
CA ASP A 98 -4.93 -2.33 -1.53
C ASP A 98 -5.53 -1.29 -2.47
N LEU A 99 -4.94 -1.15 -3.66
CA LEU A 99 -5.50 -0.30 -4.71
C LEU A 99 -6.90 -0.76 -5.13
N ALA A 100 -7.13 -2.07 -5.24
CA ALA A 100 -8.44 -2.61 -5.58
C ALA A 100 -9.52 -2.24 -4.54
N SER A 101 -9.21 -2.41 -3.25
CA SER A 101 -10.12 -1.98 -2.19
C SER A 101 -10.34 -0.45 -2.23
N PHE A 102 -9.32 0.33 -2.62
CA PHE A 102 -9.43 1.80 -2.64
C PHE A 102 -10.32 2.26 -3.78
N ILE A 103 -10.21 1.61 -4.93
CA ILE A 103 -11.12 1.85 -6.04
C ILE A 103 -12.55 1.45 -5.65
N LEU A 104 -12.75 0.33 -4.95
CA LEU A 104 -14.08 -0.13 -4.56
C LEU A 104 -14.77 0.73 -3.50
N SER A 105 -14.01 1.39 -2.62
CA SER A 105 -14.57 2.34 -1.65
C SER A 105 -15.10 3.62 -2.31
N ILE A 106 -14.63 3.92 -3.52
CA ILE A 106 -15.07 5.08 -4.32
C ILE A 106 -16.10 4.66 -5.38
N VAL A 107 -15.85 3.55 -6.07
CA VAL A 107 -16.60 3.07 -7.24
C VAL A 107 -16.93 1.58 -7.09
N PRO A 108 -18.09 1.25 -6.50
CA PRO A 108 -18.59 -0.12 -6.48
C PRO A 108 -18.75 -0.66 -7.90
N CYS A 109 -18.04 -1.74 -8.24
CA CYS A 109 -18.00 -2.25 -9.61
C CYS A 109 -17.84 -3.78 -9.67
N SER A 110 -18.01 -4.35 -10.87
CA SER A 110 -17.77 -5.77 -11.08
C SER A 110 -16.28 -6.09 -11.09
N LYS A 111 -15.91 -7.34 -10.79
CA LYS A 111 -14.51 -7.79 -10.82
C LYS A 111 -13.79 -7.46 -12.14
N LEU A 112 -14.49 -7.61 -13.27
CA LEU A 112 -13.92 -7.30 -14.58
C LEU A 112 -13.57 -5.81 -14.70
N LYS A 113 -14.47 -4.91 -14.27
CA LYS A 113 -14.21 -3.47 -14.29
C LYS A 113 -13.09 -3.09 -13.32
N LEU A 114 -13.07 -3.69 -12.13
CA LEU A 114 -12.03 -3.49 -11.14
C LEU A 114 -10.63 -3.83 -11.68
N GLN A 115 -10.48 -4.98 -12.35
CA GLN A 115 -9.22 -5.38 -13.00
C GLN A 115 -8.73 -4.33 -14.00
N LYS A 116 -9.64 -3.70 -14.77
CA LYS A 116 -9.27 -2.64 -15.72
C LYS A 116 -8.87 -1.35 -15.02
N LEU A 117 -9.63 -0.92 -14.02
CA LEU A 117 -9.32 0.30 -13.28
C LEU A 117 -7.98 0.18 -12.55
N VAL A 118 -7.70 -0.97 -11.93
CA VAL A 118 -6.41 -1.22 -11.28
C VAL A 118 -5.26 -1.16 -12.29
N TYR A 119 -5.40 -1.84 -13.43
CA TYR A 119 -4.39 -1.77 -14.50
C TYR A 119 -4.17 -0.35 -15.01
N LEU A 120 -5.24 0.40 -15.28
CA LEU A 120 -5.12 1.77 -15.79
C LEU A 120 -4.46 2.70 -14.76
N CYS A 121 -4.77 2.54 -13.46
CA CYS A 121 -4.10 3.30 -12.40
C CYS A 121 -2.60 2.97 -12.35
N TYR A 122 -2.26 1.68 -12.48
CA TYR A 122 -0.87 1.24 -12.56
C TYR A 122 -0.15 1.85 -13.77
N ALA A 123 -0.78 1.77 -14.95
CA ALA A 123 -0.18 2.21 -16.20
C ALA A 123 0.00 3.74 -16.28
N ASP A 124 -1.01 4.52 -15.88
CA ASP A 124 -0.92 5.98 -15.80
C ASP A 124 0.17 6.41 -14.79
N PHE A 125 0.23 5.77 -13.62
CA PHE A 125 1.24 6.06 -12.59
C PHE A 125 2.65 5.71 -13.07
N LEU A 126 2.83 4.52 -13.64
CA LEU A 126 4.12 4.04 -14.14
C LEU A 126 4.67 4.94 -15.25
N VAL A 127 3.82 5.37 -16.19
CA VAL A 127 4.24 6.29 -17.26
C VAL A 127 4.59 7.67 -16.71
N LYS A 128 3.81 8.17 -15.73
CA LYS A 128 3.98 9.52 -15.20
C LYS A 128 5.19 9.67 -14.29
N TYR A 129 5.44 8.68 -13.44
CA TYR A 129 6.46 8.78 -12.38
C TYR A 129 7.64 7.84 -12.58
N ASP A 130 7.61 6.98 -13.60
CA ASP A 130 8.62 5.96 -13.87
C ASP A 130 8.81 4.94 -12.72
N MET A 131 7.82 4.85 -11.82
CA MET A 131 7.84 3.99 -10.63
C MET A 131 6.70 2.97 -10.67
N LYS A 132 6.96 1.77 -10.15
CA LYS A 132 5.92 0.75 -9.94
C LYS A 132 4.94 1.20 -8.88
N LEU A 133 3.65 1.01 -9.13
CA LEU A 133 2.61 1.25 -8.14
C LEU A 133 2.46 0.09 -7.16
N PHE A 134 2.65 -1.15 -7.64
CA PHE A 134 2.72 -2.39 -6.84
C PHE A 134 3.66 -3.41 -7.53
N GLU A 135 3.98 -4.51 -6.86
CA GLU A 135 4.95 -5.51 -7.38
C GLU A 135 4.29 -6.70 -8.09
N GLU A 136 2.99 -6.93 -7.87
CA GLU A 136 2.25 -7.99 -8.55
C GLU A 136 2.30 -7.87 -10.07
N LYS A 137 2.39 -9.04 -10.72
CA LYS A 137 2.47 -9.12 -12.17
C LYS A 137 1.11 -8.87 -12.83
N ILE A 138 1.16 -8.23 -13.98
CA ILE A 138 0.01 -7.97 -14.83
C ILE A 138 0.08 -8.89 -16.04
N TYR A 139 -1.00 -9.62 -16.31
CA TYR A 139 -1.05 -10.62 -17.38
C TYR A 139 -2.05 -10.25 -18.46
N ALA A 140 -1.74 -10.59 -19.71
CA ALA A 140 -2.67 -10.44 -20.83
C ALA A 140 -3.64 -11.63 -20.90
N PHE A 141 -4.91 -11.39 -20.57
CA PHE A 141 -5.99 -12.39 -20.66
C PHE A 141 -7.03 -12.01 -21.71
N LYS A 142 -7.93 -12.94 -22.05
CA LYS A 142 -8.96 -12.74 -23.11
C LYS A 142 -9.72 -11.41 -23.01
N TYR A 143 -10.02 -10.97 -21.79
CA TYR A 143 -10.77 -9.73 -21.55
C TYR A 143 -9.87 -8.55 -21.19
N GLY A 144 -8.59 -8.58 -21.53
CA GLY A 144 -7.61 -7.52 -21.27
C GLY A 144 -6.62 -7.86 -20.15
N PRO A 145 -5.91 -6.84 -19.62
CA PRO A 145 -5.00 -6.97 -18.47
C PRO A 145 -5.66 -7.59 -17.23
N PHE A 146 -4.91 -8.41 -16.50
CA PHE A 146 -5.40 -9.24 -15.40
C PHE A 146 -4.34 -9.42 -14.31
N ILE A 147 -4.71 -9.17 -13.07
CA ILE A 147 -3.89 -9.37 -11.88
C ILE A 147 -4.47 -10.54 -11.07
N LYS A 148 -3.65 -11.55 -10.80
CA LYS A 148 -4.09 -12.83 -10.21
C LYS A 148 -4.61 -12.65 -8.78
N GLU A 149 -3.95 -11.79 -8.02
CA GLU A 149 -4.18 -11.57 -6.60
C GLU A 149 -5.56 -10.95 -6.34
N ILE A 150 -6.01 -10.08 -7.24
CA ILE A 150 -7.37 -9.51 -7.22
C ILE A 150 -8.42 -10.59 -7.53
N ASP A 151 -8.16 -11.45 -8.52
CA ASP A 151 -9.09 -12.53 -8.84
C ASP A 151 -9.24 -13.53 -7.70
N GLY A 152 -8.12 -13.86 -7.03
CA GLY A 152 -8.10 -14.69 -5.83
C GLY A 152 -8.94 -14.10 -4.69
N LYS A 153 -8.76 -12.80 -4.38
CA LYS A 153 -9.46 -12.12 -3.29
C LYS A 153 -10.98 -12.03 -3.53
N TYR A 154 -11.41 -11.81 -4.77
CA TYR A 154 -12.82 -11.62 -5.12
C TYR A 154 -13.43 -12.78 -5.91
N LYS A 155 -12.89 -14.00 -5.76
CA LYS A 155 -13.24 -15.18 -6.55
C LYS A 155 -14.73 -15.55 -6.49
N THR A 156 -15.35 -15.40 -5.31
CA THR A 156 -16.76 -15.76 -5.05
C THR A 156 -17.76 -14.72 -5.58
N ARG A 157 -17.31 -13.51 -5.92
CA ARG A 157 -18.20 -12.37 -6.25
C ARG A 157 -18.52 -12.20 -7.75
N GLY A 158 -18.25 -13.23 -8.56
CA GLY A 158 -18.77 -13.40 -9.93
C GLY A 158 -18.87 -12.12 -10.80
N LYS A 159 -20.06 -11.90 -11.38
CA LYS A 159 -20.45 -10.70 -12.15
C LYS A 159 -21.11 -9.63 -11.26
N GLU A 160 -21.32 -9.92 -10.00
CA GLU A 160 -22.03 -9.04 -9.08
C GLU A 160 -21.22 -7.77 -8.84
N ARG A 161 -21.93 -6.68 -8.53
CA ARG A 161 -21.26 -5.46 -8.09
C ARG A 161 -20.62 -5.77 -6.75
N ILE A 162 -19.30 -5.69 -6.71
CA ILE A 162 -18.54 -5.76 -5.47
C ILE A 162 -18.79 -4.41 -4.78
N LYS A 163 -19.51 -4.46 -3.67
CA LYS A 163 -19.42 -3.42 -2.64
C LYS A 163 -18.41 -3.91 -1.62
N ASP A 164 -17.50 -3.04 -1.20
CA ASP A 164 -16.76 -3.32 0.02
C ASP A 164 -17.75 -3.04 1.17
N GLU A 165 -18.34 -4.09 1.74
CA GLU A 165 -19.26 -3.99 2.90
C GLU A 165 -18.53 -3.51 4.16
N LEU A 166 -17.20 -3.41 4.11
CA LEU A 166 -16.36 -3.23 5.27
C LEU A 166 -16.25 -1.78 5.78
N TYR A 167 -16.66 -0.75 5.03
CA TYR A 167 -16.33 0.62 5.44
C TYR A 167 -17.43 1.63 5.11
N GLU A 168 -18.32 1.88 6.07
CA GLU A 168 -19.03 3.15 6.17
C GLU A 168 -18.02 4.23 6.55
N PHE A 169 -18.01 5.35 5.81
CA PHE A 169 -17.27 6.55 6.20
C PHE A 169 -17.93 7.14 7.44
N THR A 170 -17.56 6.66 8.62
CA THR A 170 -17.93 7.32 9.87
C THR A 170 -17.03 8.55 10.02
N ASN A 171 -17.67 9.73 10.12
CA ASN A 171 -16.99 11.01 10.19
C ASN A 171 -16.00 11.05 11.36
N SER A 172 -14.70 11.05 11.05
CA SER A 172 -13.58 11.79 11.70
C SER A 172 -12.22 11.14 11.44
N GLU A 173 -12.17 9.89 10.96
CA GLU A 173 -10.92 9.16 10.75
C GLU A 173 -10.63 8.94 9.25
N ILE A 174 -9.36 9.07 8.87
CA ILE A 174 -8.91 8.64 7.54
C ILE A 174 -9.18 7.13 7.46
N PRO A 175 -9.97 6.63 6.49
CA PRO A 175 -10.23 5.21 6.37
C PRO A 175 -8.89 4.44 6.37
N PRO A 176 -8.75 3.33 7.11
CA PRO A 176 -7.48 2.62 7.25
C PRO A 176 -6.78 2.35 5.91
N LEU A 177 -7.55 2.10 4.86
CA LEU A 177 -7.06 1.90 3.51
C LEU A 177 -6.49 3.18 2.86
N LEU A 178 -7.15 4.32 3.08
CA LEU A 178 -6.67 5.61 2.61
C LEU A 178 -5.41 6.01 3.39
N ALA A 179 -5.35 5.72 4.69
CA ALA A 179 -4.15 5.88 5.51
C ALA A 179 -3.01 5.01 4.96
N ARG A 180 -3.26 3.73 4.65
CA ARG A 180 -2.29 2.83 4.02
C ARG A 180 -1.74 3.39 2.71
N MET A 181 -2.60 3.91 1.83
CA MET A 181 -2.11 4.51 0.58
C MET A 181 -1.36 5.83 0.82
N VAL A 182 -1.87 6.73 1.66
CA VAL A 182 -1.27 8.06 1.92
C VAL A 182 0.08 7.95 2.61
N PHE A 183 0.23 7.05 3.58
CA PHE A 183 1.46 6.87 4.34
C PHE A 183 2.43 5.86 3.72
N SER A 184 2.05 5.23 2.60
CA SER A 184 3.00 4.48 1.77
C SER A 184 4.06 5.38 1.16
N LYS A 185 5.14 4.78 0.64
CA LYS A 185 6.16 5.54 -0.07
C LYS A 185 5.55 6.21 -1.31
N ASN A 186 5.75 7.53 -1.44
CA ASN A 186 5.12 8.36 -2.49
C ASN A 186 3.58 8.34 -2.44
N GLY A 187 2.99 8.15 -1.25
CA GLY A 187 1.56 7.94 -1.10
C GLY A 187 0.70 9.09 -1.63
N LYS A 188 1.17 10.33 -1.50
CA LYS A 188 0.49 11.51 -2.06
C LYS A 188 0.42 11.45 -3.59
N GLU A 189 1.52 11.12 -4.25
CA GLU A 189 1.61 10.96 -5.71
C GLU A 189 0.73 9.81 -6.19
N ILE A 190 0.75 8.69 -5.48
CA ILE A 190 -0.08 7.50 -5.75
C ILE A 190 -1.56 7.85 -5.68
N VAL A 191 -2.02 8.40 -4.56
CA VAL A 191 -3.43 8.75 -4.33
C VAL A 191 -3.92 9.73 -5.40
N ASN A 192 -3.16 10.80 -5.65
CA ASN A 192 -3.52 11.79 -6.65
C ASN A 192 -3.60 11.19 -8.06
N SER A 193 -2.62 10.37 -8.45
CA SER A 193 -2.63 9.70 -9.75
C SER A 193 -3.83 8.78 -9.90
N CYS A 194 -4.10 7.95 -8.88
CA CYS A 194 -5.22 7.03 -8.90
C CYS A 194 -6.56 7.76 -8.98
N LEU A 195 -6.76 8.84 -8.21
CA LEU A 195 -7.99 9.63 -8.27
C LEU A 195 -8.22 10.26 -9.64
N LEU A 196 -7.16 10.78 -10.30
CA LEU A 196 -7.25 11.31 -11.65
C LEU A 196 -7.63 10.22 -12.66
N THR A 197 -6.99 9.05 -12.60
CA THR A 197 -7.31 7.91 -13.45
C THR A 197 -8.74 7.40 -13.21
N ILE A 198 -9.16 7.27 -11.95
CA ILE A 198 -10.53 6.88 -11.59
C ILE A 198 -11.52 7.89 -12.16
N GLY A 199 -11.31 9.20 -11.98
CA GLY A 199 -12.17 10.23 -12.55
C GLY A 199 -12.28 10.17 -14.08
N LYS A 200 -11.21 9.74 -14.76
CA LYS A 200 -11.16 9.58 -16.23
C LYS A 200 -11.93 8.35 -16.73
N TYR A 201 -11.89 7.23 -16.00
CA TYR A 201 -12.35 5.92 -16.50
C TYR A 201 -13.54 5.32 -15.73
N ALA A 202 -13.88 5.82 -14.54
CA ALA A 202 -14.90 5.23 -13.66
C ALA A 202 -16.30 5.20 -14.28
N ASP A 203 -16.67 6.17 -15.11
CA ASP A 203 -18.00 6.19 -15.74
C ASP A 203 -18.10 5.27 -16.97
N LYS A 204 -16.98 4.70 -17.43
CA LYS A 204 -16.97 3.79 -18.58
C LYS A 204 -17.61 2.44 -18.21
N SER A 205 -18.34 1.86 -19.16
CA SER A 205 -18.86 0.49 -19.05
C SER A 205 -17.70 -0.52 -19.06
N PRO A 206 -17.89 -1.74 -18.53
CA PRO A 206 -16.86 -2.79 -18.65
C PRO A 206 -16.45 -3.07 -20.10
N ALA A 207 -17.38 -3.00 -21.06
CA ALA A 207 -17.09 -3.17 -22.48
C ALA A 207 -16.20 -2.04 -23.01
N ASN A 208 -16.48 -0.78 -22.64
CA ASN A 208 -15.63 0.35 -23.03
C ASN A 208 -14.22 0.21 -22.46
N LEU A 209 -14.08 -0.21 -21.20
CA LEU A 209 -12.77 -0.43 -20.59
C LEU A 209 -12.01 -1.57 -21.27
N ILE A 210 -12.69 -2.64 -21.69
CA ILE A 210 -12.08 -3.69 -22.51
C ILE A 210 -11.54 -3.07 -23.80
N ASN A 211 -12.38 -2.33 -24.54
CA ASN A 211 -11.98 -1.71 -25.81
C ASN A 211 -10.76 -0.80 -25.64
N ILE A 212 -10.73 0.03 -24.60
CA ILE A 212 -9.57 0.90 -24.27
C ILE A 212 -8.31 0.06 -24.04
N THR A 213 -8.41 -1.00 -23.24
CA THR A 213 -7.24 -1.88 -22.99
C THR A 213 -6.89 -2.79 -24.16
N HIS A 214 -7.78 -2.93 -25.15
CA HIS A 214 -7.58 -3.74 -26.36
C HIS A 214 -7.11 -2.89 -27.54
N THR A 215 -6.81 -1.62 -27.34
CA THR A 215 -6.40 -0.73 -28.43
C THR A 215 -5.22 -1.31 -29.20
N LYS A 216 -5.33 -1.27 -30.53
CA LYS A 216 -4.32 -1.81 -31.44
C LYS A 216 -2.95 -1.19 -31.16
N GLY A 217 -1.92 -2.03 -31.02
CA GLY A 217 -0.57 -1.60 -30.70
C GLY A 217 -0.35 -1.18 -29.24
N GLY A 218 -1.36 -1.27 -28.38
CA GLY A 218 -1.25 -1.09 -26.94
C GLY A 218 -0.58 -2.29 -26.23
N PRO A 219 -0.34 -2.18 -24.91
CA PRO A 219 0.40 -3.20 -24.14
C PRO A 219 -0.27 -4.58 -24.18
N TRP A 220 -1.59 -4.65 -24.07
CA TRP A 220 -2.31 -5.93 -24.16
C TRP A 220 -2.24 -6.56 -25.56
N ASP A 221 -2.48 -5.79 -26.64
CA ASP A 221 -2.46 -6.30 -28.03
C ASP A 221 -1.09 -6.88 -28.40
N ARG A 222 0.00 -6.34 -27.82
CA ARG A 222 1.36 -6.82 -28.04
C ARG A 222 1.73 -8.08 -27.25
N THR A 223 0.99 -8.34 -26.19
CA THR A 223 1.32 -9.40 -25.22
C THR A 223 0.38 -10.59 -25.35
N TYR A 224 -0.89 -10.35 -25.67
CA TYR A 224 -1.91 -11.38 -25.71
C TYR A 224 -1.69 -12.34 -26.88
N VAL A 225 -1.70 -13.63 -26.58
CA VAL A 225 -1.71 -14.70 -27.58
C VAL A 225 -2.85 -15.65 -27.24
N VAL A 226 -3.67 -15.95 -28.24
CA VAL A 226 -4.82 -16.86 -28.11
C VAL A 226 -4.34 -18.20 -27.54
N ASN A 227 -5.06 -18.74 -26.57
CA ASN A 227 -4.78 -20.01 -25.87
C ASN A 227 -3.49 -20.06 -25.03
N LYS A 228 -2.72 -18.97 -24.91
CA LYS A 228 -1.65 -18.85 -23.91
C LYS A 228 -2.15 -18.09 -22.69
N ARG A 229 -1.71 -18.50 -21.51
CA ARG A 229 -2.06 -17.88 -20.23
C ARG A 229 -0.81 -17.32 -19.56
N TYR A 230 -1.01 -16.33 -18.69
CA TYR A 230 0.05 -15.73 -17.88
C TYR A 230 1.20 -15.13 -18.70
N LEU A 231 0.90 -14.60 -19.89
CA LEU A 231 1.84 -13.75 -20.62
C LEU A 231 1.87 -12.38 -19.93
N GLU A 232 3.02 -12.02 -19.40
CA GLU A 232 3.21 -10.80 -18.61
C GLU A 232 3.25 -9.56 -19.51
N ILE A 233 2.43 -8.57 -19.17
CA ILE A 233 2.50 -7.22 -19.73
C ILE A 233 3.55 -6.49 -18.91
N THR A 234 4.80 -6.45 -19.39
CA THR A 234 5.92 -5.89 -18.63
C THR A 234 5.84 -4.38 -18.49
N ASP A 235 6.52 -3.83 -17.49
CA ASP A 235 6.62 -2.38 -17.27
C ASP A 235 7.16 -1.64 -18.49
N GLU A 236 8.16 -2.19 -19.18
CA GLU A 236 8.72 -1.59 -20.40
C GLU A 236 7.68 -1.54 -21.52
N CYS A 237 6.86 -2.60 -21.63
CA CYS A 237 5.76 -2.65 -22.58
C CYS A 237 4.72 -1.56 -22.27
N ILE A 238 4.34 -1.42 -21.00
CA ILE A 238 3.40 -0.39 -20.54
C ILE A 238 3.97 1.00 -20.80
N LYS A 239 5.19 1.29 -20.31
CA LYS A 239 5.86 2.59 -20.50
C LYS A 239 5.90 3.03 -21.96
N LYS A 240 6.16 2.09 -22.88
CA LYS A 240 6.30 2.39 -24.30
C LYS A 240 4.96 2.52 -25.05
N TYR A 241 3.94 1.77 -24.64
CA TYR A 241 2.75 1.54 -25.45
C TYR A 241 1.43 1.93 -24.80
N HIS A 242 1.40 2.24 -23.49
CA HIS A 242 0.18 2.72 -22.80
C HIS A 242 -0.39 3.99 -23.40
N ARG A 243 0.46 4.84 -24.03
CA ARG A 243 0.03 6.04 -24.78
C ARG A 243 -1.00 5.79 -25.88
N PHE A 244 -1.18 4.54 -26.32
CA PHE A 244 -2.20 4.16 -27.30
C PHE A 244 -3.55 3.85 -26.66
N GLU A 245 -3.62 3.62 -25.35
CA GLU A 245 -4.86 3.30 -24.61
C GLU A 245 -5.60 4.59 -24.21
N THR A 246 -6.07 5.35 -25.21
CA THR A 246 -6.80 6.61 -25.00
C THR A 246 -8.32 6.40 -24.96
N ILE A 247 -9.04 7.41 -24.45
CA ILE A 247 -10.50 7.51 -24.52
C ILE A 247 -10.91 8.05 -25.90
#